data_AF-X1IXW5-F1
#
_entry.id   AF-X1IXW5-F1
#
_cell.length_a   1.000
_cell.length_b   1.000
_cell.length_c   1.000
_cell.angle_alpha   90.00
_cell.angle_beta   90.00
_cell.angle_gamma   90.00
#
_symmetry.space_group_name_H-M   'P 1'
#
loop_
_entity.id
_entity.type
_entity.pdbx_description
1 polymer ?
#
loop_
_entity_poly.entity_id
_entity_poly.type
_entity_poly.pdbx_seq_one_letter_code
_entity_poly.pdbx_strand_id
1 'polypeptide(L)'
;DITRKEKYLIRLIAEKYSKILSRLKFSNGSLIYQRTYGQLYKKSSRWKFCLLCGKIATVDSFTLDKHTCPPLLFQKHPICCSTSWIQLRDFFLTNKYLETLSEVGVEVVAGK
;
A
#
# COMPACT_ATOMS: atom_id res chain seq x y z
N ASP A 1 -11.97 -11.47 11.80
CA ASP A 1 -11.90 -10.00 11.72
C ASP A 1 -10.48 -9.50 11.96
N ILE A 2 -10.11 -8.34 11.41
CA ILE A 2 -8.82 -7.69 11.72
C ILE A 2 -8.98 -6.79 12.93
N THR A 3 -8.12 -6.98 13.93
CA THR A 3 -8.12 -6.24 15.19
C THR A 3 -7.75 -4.77 15.01
N ARG A 4 -8.12 -3.90 15.97
CA ARG A 4 -7.70 -2.50 15.97
C ARG A 4 -6.18 -2.35 16.00
N LYS A 5 -5.48 -3.23 16.74
CA LYS A 5 -4.03 -3.27 16.84
C LYS A 5 -3.38 -3.56 15.48
N GLU A 6 -3.86 -4.58 14.76
CA GLU A 6 -3.38 -4.88 13.41
C GLU A 6 -3.63 -3.73 12.43
N LYS A 7 -4.81 -3.10 12.45
CA LYS A 7 -5.10 -1.94 11.58
C LYS A 7 -4.14 -0.78 11.83
N TYR A 8 -3.78 -0.54 13.10
CA TYR A 8 -2.80 0.48 13.47
C TYR A 8 -1.40 0.14 12.92
N LEU A 9 -0.93 -1.10 13.14
CA LEU A 9 0.36 -1.56 12.61
C LEU A 9 0.43 -1.50 11.08
N ILE A 10 -0.63 -1.97 10.40
CA ILE A 10 -0.74 -1.89 8.93
C ILE A 10 -0.57 -0.45 8.47
N ARG A 11 -1.22 0.53 9.10
CA ARG A 11 -1.10 1.94 8.70
C ARG A 11 0.33 2.46 8.85
N LEU A 12 0.98 2.17 9.97
CA LEU A 12 2.37 2.59 10.21
C LEU A 12 3.33 2.01 9.16
N ILE A 13 3.22 0.70 8.88
CA ILE A 13 4.08 0.03 7.92
C ILE A 13 3.77 0.52 6.50
N ALA A 14 2.50 0.67 6.16
CA ALA A 14 2.06 1.14 4.85
C ALA A 14 2.55 2.58 4.55
N GLU A 15 2.53 3.47 5.53
CA GLU A 15 3.08 4.82 5.41
C GLU A 15 4.60 4.79 5.15
N LYS A 16 5.34 3.99 5.94
CA LYS A 16 6.79 3.81 5.76
C LYS A 16 7.10 3.24 4.37
N TYR A 17 6.39 2.18 3.99
CA TYR A 17 6.54 1.51 2.70
C TYR A 17 6.33 2.47 1.53
N SER A 18 5.22 3.21 1.53
CA SER A 18 4.90 4.17 0.46
C SER A 18 5.91 5.31 0.36
N LYS A 19 6.39 5.83 1.50
CA LYS A 19 7.45 6.85 1.52
C LYS A 19 8.73 6.34 0.87
N ILE A 20 9.14 5.09 1.14
CA ILE A 20 10.34 4.52 0.52
C ILE A 20 10.09 4.26 -0.97
N LEU A 21 8.96 3.64 -1.33
CA LEU A 21 8.58 3.33 -2.71
C LEU A 21 8.60 4.59 -3.60
N SER A 22 8.09 5.72 -3.09
CA SER A 22 8.07 7.00 -3.80
C SER A 22 9.45 7.60 -4.10
N ARG A 23 10.49 7.16 -3.37
CA ARG A 23 11.87 7.65 -3.50
C ARG A 23 12.76 6.72 -4.32
N LEU A 24 12.27 5.52 -4.67
CA LEU A 24 13.03 4.59 -5.49
C LEU A 24 13.22 5.15 -6.90
N LYS A 25 14.38 4.83 -7.51
CA LYS A 25 14.64 5.14 -8.91
C LYS A 25 13.54 4.55 -9.80
N PHE A 26 13.15 5.28 -10.83
CA PHE A 26 12.02 4.96 -11.70
C PHE A 26 12.00 3.50 -12.22
N SER A 27 13.15 2.95 -12.62
CA SER A 27 13.26 1.57 -13.14
C SER A 27 12.82 0.52 -12.12
N ASN A 28 13.25 0.66 -10.87
CA ASN A 28 12.94 -0.31 -9.80
C ASN A 28 11.58 0.01 -9.18
N GLY A 29 11.29 1.30 -8.96
CA GLY A 29 10.04 1.76 -8.38
C GLY A 29 8.82 1.35 -9.21
N SER A 30 8.89 1.41 -10.54
CA SER A 30 7.76 1.06 -11.40
C SER A 30 7.40 -0.44 -11.38
N LEU A 31 8.40 -1.33 -11.37
CA LEU A 31 8.18 -2.77 -11.24
C LEU A 31 7.56 -3.13 -9.88
N ILE A 32 8.12 -2.60 -8.80
CA ILE A 32 7.63 -2.82 -7.45
C ILE A 32 6.21 -2.25 -7.30
N TYR A 33 5.95 -1.10 -7.91
CA TYR A 33 4.62 -0.48 -7.93
C TYR A 33 3.59 -1.40 -8.57
N GLN A 34 3.87 -1.92 -9.78
CA GLN A 34 2.97 -2.82 -10.49
C GLN A 34 2.72 -4.12 -9.72
N ARG A 35 3.79 -4.71 -9.17
CA ARG A 35 3.71 -5.92 -8.33
C ARG A 35 2.83 -5.69 -7.11
N THR A 36 3.05 -4.58 -6.41
CA THR A 36 2.28 -4.20 -5.22
C THR A 36 0.83 -3.95 -5.54
N TYR A 37 0.55 -3.22 -6.63
CA TYR A 37 -0.81 -3.01 -7.09
C TYR A 37 -1.51 -4.34 -7.40
N GLY A 38 -0.86 -5.25 -8.12
CA GLY A 38 -1.43 -6.59 -8.40
C GLY A 38 -1.70 -7.42 -7.13
N GLN A 39 -0.83 -7.34 -6.13
CA GLN A 39 -0.96 -8.08 -4.86
C GLN A 39 -2.03 -7.50 -3.93
N LEU A 40 -2.24 -6.19 -3.96
CA LEU A 40 -3.20 -5.46 -3.13
C LEU A 40 -4.52 -5.14 -3.82
N TYR A 41 -4.64 -5.35 -5.13
CA TYR A 41 -5.86 -5.02 -5.84
C TYR A 41 -6.95 -6.03 -5.51
N LYS A 42 -8.11 -5.50 -5.13
CA LYS A 42 -9.35 -6.26 -5.00
C LYS A 42 -10.48 -5.49 -5.66
N LYS A 43 -11.13 -6.14 -6.64
CA LYS A 43 -12.32 -5.62 -7.29
C LYS A 43 -13.43 -5.37 -6.27
N SER A 44 -14.13 -4.25 -6.42
CA SER A 44 -15.30 -3.88 -5.61
C SER A 44 -15.03 -3.77 -4.10
N SER A 45 -13.83 -3.36 -3.70
CA SER A 45 -13.55 -3.08 -2.29
C SER A 45 -13.94 -1.66 -1.87
N ARG A 46 -14.43 -1.51 -0.63
CA ARG A 46 -14.77 -0.23 -0.01
C ARG A 46 -13.56 0.57 0.49
N TRP A 47 -12.39 -0.05 0.56
CA TRP A 47 -11.16 0.58 1.05
C TRP A 47 -10.20 0.86 -0.10
N LYS A 48 -9.50 1.98 0.02
CA LYS A 48 -8.41 2.37 -0.86
C LYS A 48 -7.12 2.52 -0.07
N PHE A 49 -6.03 2.23 -0.73
CA PHE A 49 -4.67 2.43 -0.28
C PHE A 49 -3.91 3.30 -1.28
N CYS A 50 -3.30 4.38 -0.82
CA CYS A 50 -2.46 5.24 -1.64
C CYS A 50 -1.02 4.75 -1.62
N LEU A 51 -0.49 4.34 -2.78
CA LEU A 51 0.87 3.83 -2.91
C LEU A 51 1.95 4.89 -2.72
N LEU A 52 1.62 6.19 -2.81
CA LEU A 52 2.56 7.30 -2.63
C LEU A 52 2.74 7.77 -1.19
N CYS A 53 1.66 7.92 -0.43
CA CYS A 53 1.71 8.43 0.95
C CYS A 53 1.33 7.39 2.01
N GLY A 54 0.81 6.24 1.59
CA GLY A 54 0.40 5.17 2.47
C GLY A 54 -0.98 5.32 3.12
N LYS A 55 -1.77 6.34 2.74
CA LYS A 55 -3.10 6.57 3.31
C LYS A 55 -4.03 5.39 3.04
N ILE A 56 -4.75 4.94 4.07
CA ILE A 56 -5.77 3.88 4.01
C ILE A 56 -7.09 4.43 4.54
N ALA A 57 -8.08 4.49 3.66
CA ALA A 57 -9.39 5.10 3.93
C ALA A 57 -10.47 4.49 3.03
N THR A 58 -11.74 4.76 3.31
CA THR A 58 -12.83 4.32 2.45
C THR A 58 -12.85 5.13 1.15
N VAL A 59 -13.54 4.61 0.12
CA VAL A 59 -13.73 5.33 -1.15
C VAL A 59 -14.33 6.72 -0.92
N ASP A 60 -15.32 6.81 -0.03
CA ASP A 60 -15.99 8.06 0.31
C ASP A 60 -15.02 9.04 0.98
N SER A 61 -14.23 8.59 1.96
CA SER A 61 -13.22 9.44 2.63
C SER A 61 -12.15 9.93 1.67
N PHE A 62 -11.69 9.12 0.69
CA PHE A 62 -10.74 9.61 -0.32
C PHE A 62 -11.32 10.73 -1.19
N THR A 63 -12.62 10.66 -1.47
CA THR A 63 -13.34 11.64 -2.29
C THR A 63 -13.63 12.91 -1.49
N LEU A 64 -14.08 12.76 -0.24
CA LEU A 64 -14.35 13.85 0.70
C LEU A 64 -13.09 14.60 1.12
N ASP A 65 -12.01 13.88 1.44
CA ASP A 65 -10.74 14.46 1.90
C ASP A 65 -9.92 15.11 0.77
N LYS A 66 -10.46 15.13 -0.47
CA LYS A 66 -9.75 15.57 -1.68
C LYS A 66 -8.32 15.04 -1.72
N HIS A 67 -8.16 13.73 -1.52
CA HIS A 67 -6.83 13.15 -1.41
C HIS A 67 -6.02 13.41 -2.69
N THR A 68 -5.06 14.32 -2.59
CA THR A 68 -4.31 14.89 -3.71
C THR A 68 -2.85 14.51 -3.57
N CYS A 69 -2.56 13.21 -3.68
CA CYS A 69 -1.21 12.82 -4.03
C CYS A 69 -0.97 13.17 -5.51
N PRO A 70 0.08 13.92 -5.85
CA PRO A 70 0.34 14.28 -7.24
C PRO A 70 0.48 13.00 -8.08
N PRO A 71 -0.09 12.96 -9.30
CA PRO A 71 0.16 11.88 -10.23
C PRO A 71 1.67 11.70 -10.39
N LEU A 72 2.15 10.45 -10.38
CA LEU A 72 3.51 10.16 -10.81
C LEU A 72 3.61 10.65 -12.26
N LEU A 73 4.36 11.73 -12.48
CA LEU A 73 4.42 12.51 -13.72
C LEU A 73 4.72 11.68 -14.98
N PHE A 74 5.12 10.41 -14.82
CA PHE A 74 5.60 9.55 -15.89
C PHE A 74 4.77 8.28 -16.12
N GLN A 75 3.65 8.05 -15.41
CA GLN A 75 2.83 6.85 -15.62
C GLN A 75 1.31 7.10 -15.48
N LYS A 76 0.53 6.55 -16.42
CA LYS A 76 -0.94 6.43 -16.37
C LYS A 76 -1.43 5.45 -15.28
N HIS A 77 -0.56 5.04 -14.36
CA HIS A 77 -0.86 4.01 -13.36
C HIS A 77 -1.60 4.63 -12.16
N PRO A 78 -2.73 4.05 -11.74
CA PRO A 78 -3.55 4.62 -10.67
C PRO A 78 -2.82 4.52 -9.31
N ILE A 79 -2.53 5.67 -8.69
CA ILE A 79 -1.89 5.82 -7.36
C ILE A 79 -2.66 5.14 -6.23
N CYS A 80 -3.98 5.15 -6.35
CA CYS A 80 -4.88 4.61 -5.35
C CYS A 80 -5.35 3.22 -5.77
N CYS A 81 -4.97 2.21 -5.00
CA CYS A 81 -5.39 0.83 -5.19
C CYS A 81 -6.61 0.51 -4.34
N SER A 82 -7.68 -0.02 -4.94
CA SER A 82 -8.78 -0.62 -4.19
C SER A 82 -8.30 -1.91 -3.52
N THR A 83 -8.45 -2.02 -2.21
CA THR A 83 -7.91 -3.13 -1.41
C THR A 83 -8.79 -3.43 -0.21
N SER A 84 -8.49 -4.48 0.57
CA SER A 84 -9.19 -4.81 1.81
C SER A 84 -8.22 -4.94 2.98
N TRP A 85 -8.72 -4.82 4.21
CA TRP A 85 -7.90 -5.05 5.40
C TRP A 85 -7.21 -6.42 5.38
N ILE A 86 -7.88 -7.47 4.89
CA ILE A 86 -7.30 -8.81 4.77
C ILE A 86 -6.09 -8.81 3.82
N GLN A 87 -6.21 -8.20 2.65
CA GLN A 87 -5.07 -8.10 1.72
C GLN A 87 -3.94 -7.25 2.29
N LEU A 88 -4.25 -6.14 2.96
CA LEU A 88 -3.25 -5.30 3.60
C LEU A 88 -2.52 -6.04 4.73
N ARG A 89 -3.21 -6.85 5.52
CA ARG A 89 -2.60 -7.71 6.53
C ARG A 89 -1.70 -8.75 5.88
N ASP A 90 -2.22 -9.47 4.90
CA ASP A 90 -1.44 -10.48 4.18
C ASP A 90 -0.18 -9.86 3.57
N PHE A 91 -0.28 -8.63 3.05
CA PHE A 91 0.83 -7.87 2.51
C PHE A 91 1.84 -7.44 3.58
N PHE A 92 1.42 -6.72 4.62
CA PHE A 92 2.34 -6.04 5.54
C PHE A 92 2.71 -6.83 6.80
N LEU A 93 1.86 -7.77 7.23
CA LEU A 93 2.00 -8.46 8.52
C LEU A 93 2.26 -9.96 8.39
N THR A 94 2.33 -10.49 7.16
CA THR A 94 2.62 -11.91 6.94
C THR A 94 3.81 -12.10 6.04
N ASN A 95 4.34 -13.32 6.04
CA ASN A 95 5.51 -13.68 5.24
C ASN A 95 5.18 -13.84 3.74
N LYS A 96 3.90 -13.71 3.35
CA LYS A 96 3.41 -14.02 1.99
C LYS A 96 4.05 -13.16 0.89
N TYR A 97 4.44 -11.94 1.20
CA TYR A 97 5.01 -10.98 0.24
C TYR A 97 6.34 -10.40 0.72
N LEU A 98 7.11 -11.19 1.48
CA LEU A 98 8.42 -10.81 2.00
C LEU A 98 9.38 -10.33 0.91
N GLU A 99 9.37 -10.94 -0.27
CA GLU A 99 10.23 -10.56 -1.39
C GLU A 99 9.97 -9.10 -1.80
N THR A 100 8.71 -8.76 -2.07
CA THR A 100 8.29 -7.39 -2.44
C THR A 100 8.66 -6.37 -1.35
N LEU A 101 8.52 -6.73 -0.07
CA LEU A 101 8.84 -5.84 1.05
C LEU A 101 10.35 -5.67 1.26
N SER A 102 11.12 -6.74 1.09
CA SER A 102 12.57 -6.73 1.24
C SER A 102 13.25 -5.92 0.13
N GLU A 103 12.73 -5.95 -1.09
CA GLU A 103 13.18 -5.08 -2.20
C GLU A 103 13.05 -3.58 -1.87
N VAL A 104 12.11 -3.23 -0.98
CA VAL A 104 11.88 -1.85 -0.51
C VAL A 104 12.56 -1.61 0.85
N GLY A 105 13.29 -2.60 1.39
CA GLY A 105 13.94 -2.49 2.71
C GLY A 105 12.95 -2.36 3.88
N VAL A 106 11.74 -2.89 3.73
CA VAL A 106 10.73 -2.95 4.79
C VAL A 106 10.73 -4.34 5.40
N GLU A 107 11.07 -4.42 6.68
CA GLU A 107 11.00 -5.67 7.44
C GLU A 107 9.55 -6.01 7.81
N VAL A 108 9.17 -7.27 7.60
CA VAL A 108 7.88 -7.79 8.08
C VAL A 108 7.96 -7.94 9.58
N VAL A 109 7.09 -7.25 10.30
CA VAL A 109 6.88 -7.49 11.73
C VAL A 109 6.01 -8.74 11.87
N ALA A 110 6.58 -9.90 11.54
CA ALA A 110 5.93 -11.17 11.80
C ALA A 110 5.85 -11.31 13.32
N GLY A 111 4.63 -11.29 13.85
CA GLY A 111 4.40 -11.48 15.28
C GLY A 111 5.05 -12.79 15.72
N LYS A 112 6.05 -12.68 16.60
CA LYS A 112 6.32 -13.72 17.59
C LYS A 112 5.18 -13.74 18.59
#